data_AF-A0A087LY01-F1
#
_entry.id   AF-A0A087LY01-F1
#
_cell.length_a   1.000
_cell.length_b   1.000
_cell.length_c   1.000
_cell.angle_alpha   90.00
_cell.angle_beta   90.00
_cell.angle_gamma   90.00
#
_symmetry.space_group_name_H-M   'P 1'
#
loop_
_entity.id
_entity.type
_entity.pdbx_description
1 polymer ?
#
loop_
_entity_poly.entity_id
_entity_poly.type
_entity_poly.pdbx_seq_one_letter_code
_entity_poly.pdbx_strand_id
1 'polypeptide(L)'
;MKKVYIAGPEVFFPDGADIIKRKGELARKYGFIANSFEAGDFPSEKFAFGMAISKANEDIMRGSDFVLANMTPFRGVSTDVGTAYEIGFMCALGKDAFAYTNDPRFYDVRISDDYYAGKVGPAADGMIRGHSDGWMVEDHTMVDNLMLDGGIIARGGLVARSPDGVTLPWSDLSVFELALKAARAFYDKAS
;
A
#
# COMPACT_ATOMS: atom_id res chain seq x y z
N MET A 1 -2.51 -20.47 -11.43
CA MET A 1 -2.64 -19.77 -10.12
C MET A 1 -2.15 -18.36 -10.31
N LYS A 2 -2.88 -17.34 -9.81
CA LYS A 2 -2.54 -15.94 -10.02
C LYS A 2 -1.32 -15.54 -9.18
N LYS A 3 -0.43 -14.72 -9.74
CA LYS A 3 0.77 -14.19 -9.10
C LYS A 3 0.47 -12.83 -8.47
N VAL A 4 0.77 -12.68 -7.18
CA VAL A 4 0.60 -11.44 -6.43
C VAL A 4 1.95 -10.78 -6.16
N TYR A 5 2.08 -9.50 -6.51
CA TYR A 5 3.12 -8.65 -5.97
C TYR A 5 2.67 -8.13 -4.61
N ILE A 6 3.40 -8.44 -3.54
CA ILE A 6 3.08 -7.97 -2.19
C ILE A 6 3.94 -6.75 -1.92
N ALA A 7 3.33 -5.57 -2.00
CA ALA A 7 3.98 -4.28 -1.82
C ALA A 7 3.85 -3.81 -0.37
N GLY A 8 4.85 -3.11 0.16
CA GLY A 8 4.80 -2.58 1.52
C GLY A 8 6.17 -2.33 2.17
N PRO A 9 6.18 -1.61 3.29
CA PRO A 9 7.40 -1.21 3.98
C PRO A 9 8.04 -2.33 4.82
N GLU A 10 7.57 -3.59 4.72
CA GLU A 10 8.05 -4.66 5.62
C GLU A 10 9.54 -4.92 5.53
N VAL A 11 10.16 -4.66 4.37
CA VAL A 11 11.62 -4.77 4.17
C VAL A 11 12.43 -3.88 5.11
N PHE A 12 11.82 -2.86 5.72
CA PHE A 12 12.45 -1.94 6.67
C PHE A 12 12.25 -2.33 8.13
N PHE A 13 11.42 -3.34 8.43
CA PHE A 13 11.14 -3.76 9.80
C PHE A 13 12.19 -4.74 10.31
N PRO A 14 12.52 -4.74 11.61
CA PRO A 14 13.48 -5.67 12.20
C PRO A 14 13.12 -7.15 11.94
N ASP A 15 11.83 -7.48 11.95
CA ASP A 15 11.24 -8.79 11.70
C ASP A 15 10.63 -8.90 10.28
N GLY A 16 11.04 -8.02 9.37
CA GLY A 16 10.49 -7.91 8.02
C GLY A 16 10.48 -9.20 7.23
N ALA A 17 11.57 -9.97 7.28
CA ALA A 17 11.69 -11.25 6.57
C ALA A 17 10.64 -12.27 7.04
N ASP A 18 10.36 -12.33 8.34
CA ASP A 18 9.36 -13.23 8.91
C ASP A 18 7.94 -12.80 8.55
N ILE A 19 7.67 -11.49 8.55
CA ILE A 19 6.38 -10.94 8.11
C ILE A 19 6.14 -11.26 6.63
N ILE A 20 7.14 -11.02 5.76
CA ILE A 20 7.05 -11.31 4.32
C ILE A 20 6.79 -12.80 4.08
N LYS A 21 7.51 -13.68 4.79
CA LYS A 21 7.29 -15.12 4.73
C LYS A 21 5.86 -15.50 5.10
N ARG A 22 5.35 -15.00 6.23
CA ARG A 22 3.97 -15.25 6.69
C ARG A 22 2.93 -14.73 5.70
N LYS A 23 3.14 -13.56 5.10
CA LYS A 23 2.28 -13.03 4.03
C LYS A 23 2.26 -13.94 2.80
N GLY A 24 3.42 -14.45 2.39
CA GLY A 24 3.52 -15.42 1.29
C GLY A 24 2.79 -16.74 1.57
N GLU A 25 2.90 -17.25 2.80
CA GLU A 25 2.17 -18.44 3.25
C GLU A 25 0.65 -18.20 3.26
N LEU A 26 0.19 -17.05 3.73
CA LEU A 26 -1.22 -16.67 3.68
C LEU A 26 -1.71 -16.54 2.24
N ALA A 27 -1.00 -15.83 1.37
CA ALA A 27 -1.37 -15.70 -0.05
C ALA A 27 -1.55 -17.07 -0.71
N ARG A 28 -0.68 -18.04 -0.39
CA ARG A 28 -0.79 -19.43 -0.88
C ARG A 28 -2.07 -20.11 -0.40
N LYS A 29 -2.48 -19.93 0.86
CA LYS A 29 -3.75 -20.47 1.38
C LYS A 29 -4.97 -19.94 0.62
N TYR A 30 -4.88 -18.73 0.05
CA TYR A 30 -5.92 -18.14 -0.81
C TYR A 30 -5.76 -18.47 -2.30
N GLY A 31 -4.88 -19.41 -2.67
CA GLY A 31 -4.71 -19.82 -4.06
C GLY A 31 -3.97 -18.78 -4.91
N PHE A 32 -3.04 -18.05 -4.31
CA PHE A 32 -2.13 -17.12 -4.97
C PHE A 32 -0.67 -17.52 -4.80
N ILE A 33 0.16 -17.11 -5.76
CA ILE A 33 1.62 -17.25 -5.67
C ILE A 33 2.20 -15.88 -5.34
N ALA A 34 2.81 -15.72 -4.17
CA ALA A 34 3.59 -14.52 -3.87
C ALA A 34 4.79 -14.47 -4.83
N ASN A 35 4.80 -13.46 -5.71
CA ASN A 35 5.83 -13.28 -6.71
C ASN A 35 6.97 -12.46 -6.10
N SER A 36 8.16 -13.03 -6.08
CA SER A 36 9.38 -12.42 -5.54
C SER A 36 10.55 -12.85 -6.40
N PHE A 37 11.61 -12.04 -6.47
CA PHE A 37 12.89 -12.49 -7.02
C PHE A 37 13.68 -13.23 -5.94
N GLU A 38 14.49 -14.20 -6.35
CA GLU A 38 15.50 -14.80 -5.49
C GLU A 38 16.66 -13.82 -5.29
N ALA A 39 17.35 -13.89 -4.15
CA ALA A 39 18.54 -13.08 -3.93
C ALA A 39 19.54 -13.27 -5.09
N GLY A 40 19.83 -12.18 -5.80
CA GLY A 40 20.74 -12.18 -6.95
C GLY A 40 22.14 -11.70 -6.56
N ASP A 41 23.09 -11.85 -7.49
CA ASP A 41 24.38 -11.20 -7.40
C ASP A 41 24.21 -9.72 -7.70
N PHE A 42 24.14 -8.91 -6.64
CA PHE A 42 23.91 -7.48 -6.76
C PHE A 42 25.24 -6.70 -6.75
N PRO A 43 25.35 -5.59 -7.51
CA PRO A 43 26.53 -4.73 -7.48
C PRO A 43 26.85 -4.23 -6.06
N SER A 44 28.13 -4.07 -5.74
CA SER A 44 28.57 -3.53 -4.45
C SER A 44 28.50 -1.99 -4.37
N GLU A 45 28.53 -1.31 -5.51
CA GLU A 45 28.38 0.15 -5.57
C GLU A 45 26.93 0.54 -5.24
N LYS A 46 26.74 1.50 -4.32
CA LYS A 46 25.45 1.79 -3.69
C LYS A 46 24.38 2.22 -4.70
N PHE A 47 24.72 3.08 -5.65
CA PHE A 47 23.75 3.56 -6.63
C PHE A 47 23.37 2.43 -7.61
N ALA A 48 24.35 1.70 -8.13
CA ALA A 48 24.14 0.54 -8.98
C ALA A 48 23.34 -0.57 -8.28
N PHE A 49 23.58 -0.80 -6.99
CA PHE A 49 22.78 -1.70 -6.14
C PHE A 49 21.31 -1.27 -6.10
N GLY A 50 21.05 0.02 -5.82
CA GLY A 50 19.69 0.57 -5.82
C GLY A 50 19.01 0.45 -7.18
N MET A 51 19.71 0.74 -8.27
CA MET A 51 19.21 0.58 -9.63
C MET A 51 18.88 -0.88 -9.97
N ALA A 52 19.71 -1.82 -9.52
CA ALA A 52 19.48 -3.24 -9.73
C ALA A 52 18.24 -3.74 -8.97
N ILE A 53 18.04 -3.31 -7.72
CA ILE A 53 16.82 -3.63 -6.95
C ILE A 53 15.58 -3.01 -7.60
N SER A 54 15.65 -1.73 -7.98
CA SER A 54 14.53 -1.04 -8.64
C SER A 54 14.10 -1.78 -9.90
N LYS A 55 15.07 -2.18 -10.73
CA LYS A 55 14.80 -2.98 -11.92
C LYS A 55 14.19 -4.35 -11.58
N ALA A 56 14.73 -5.05 -10.59
CA ALA A 56 14.22 -6.35 -10.18
C ALA A 56 12.76 -6.27 -9.69
N ASN A 57 12.41 -5.26 -8.90
CA ASN A 57 11.03 -5.02 -8.46
C ASN A 57 10.09 -4.78 -9.64
N GLU A 58 10.48 -3.95 -10.61
CA GLU A 58 9.68 -3.74 -11.82
C GLU A 58 9.49 -5.01 -12.65
N ASP A 59 10.53 -5.83 -12.79
CA ASP A 59 10.46 -7.10 -13.52
C ASP A 59 9.48 -8.07 -12.82
N ILE A 60 9.49 -8.12 -11.47
CA ILE A 60 8.50 -8.89 -10.69
C ILE A 60 7.08 -8.32 -10.85
N MET A 61 6.91 -7.00 -10.78
CA MET A 61 5.61 -6.34 -11.00
C MET A 61 5.03 -6.68 -12.38
N ARG A 62 5.84 -6.59 -13.44
CA ARG A 62 5.43 -6.97 -14.82
C ARG A 62 5.02 -8.44 -14.90
N GLY A 63 5.73 -9.31 -14.19
CA GLY A 63 5.46 -10.74 -14.10
C GLY A 63 4.31 -11.14 -13.17
N SER A 64 3.73 -10.21 -12.43
CA SER A 64 2.59 -10.42 -11.54
C SER A 64 1.26 -10.19 -12.25
N ASP A 65 0.20 -10.82 -11.74
CA ASP A 65 -1.17 -10.59 -12.20
C ASP A 65 -1.81 -9.39 -11.49
N PHE A 66 -1.50 -9.20 -10.21
CA PHE A 66 -2.03 -8.11 -9.39
C PHE A 66 -1.09 -7.68 -8.28
N VAL A 67 -1.39 -6.56 -7.64
CA VAL A 67 -0.71 -6.07 -6.43
C VAL A 67 -1.63 -6.16 -5.22
N LEU A 68 -1.05 -6.51 -4.07
CA LEU A 68 -1.68 -6.32 -2.76
C LEU A 68 -0.73 -5.47 -1.90
N ALA A 69 -1.09 -4.20 -1.72
CA ALA A 69 -0.22 -3.20 -1.11
C ALA A 69 -0.57 -2.90 0.36
N ASN A 70 0.46 -2.76 1.21
CA ASN A 70 0.33 -2.22 2.56
C ASN A 70 0.39 -0.68 2.52
N MET A 71 -0.75 -0.03 2.69
CA MET A 71 -0.93 1.42 2.78
C MET A 71 -0.94 1.94 4.24
N THR A 72 -0.39 1.18 5.18
CA THR A 72 -0.26 1.65 6.56
C THR A 72 0.78 2.79 6.65
N PRO A 73 0.51 3.91 7.34
CA PRO A 73 1.36 5.12 7.32
C PRO A 73 2.80 4.90 7.79
N PHE A 74 3.78 5.06 6.90
CA PHE A 74 5.18 4.72 7.18
C PHE A 74 6.05 5.97 7.26
N ARG A 75 6.64 6.22 8.45
CA ARG A 75 7.50 7.41 8.73
C ARG A 75 6.82 8.75 8.45
N GLY A 76 5.48 8.79 8.54
CA GLY A 76 4.65 9.95 8.27
C GLY A 76 3.17 9.58 8.28
N VAL A 77 2.34 10.46 7.73
CA VAL A 77 0.87 10.30 7.66
C VAL A 77 0.38 9.54 6.42
N SER A 78 1.31 9.22 5.51
CA SER A 78 1.05 8.55 4.24
C SER A 78 1.75 7.20 4.15
N THR A 79 1.24 6.39 3.23
CA THR A 79 1.83 5.18 2.67
C THR A 79 3.30 5.41 2.31
N ASP A 80 4.12 4.36 2.43
CA ASP A 80 5.49 4.37 1.95
C ASP A 80 5.57 4.81 0.47
N VAL A 81 6.48 5.74 0.16
CA VAL A 81 6.63 6.29 -1.20
C VAL A 81 7.02 5.23 -2.22
N GLY A 82 7.79 4.21 -1.83
CA GLY A 82 8.11 3.07 -2.69
C GLY A 82 6.84 2.28 -3.04
N THR A 83 6.04 1.95 -2.03
CA THR A 83 4.74 1.28 -2.19
C THR A 83 3.78 2.11 -3.05
N ALA A 84 3.74 3.44 -2.89
CA ALA A 84 2.95 4.33 -3.74
C ALA A 84 3.38 4.28 -5.22
N TYR A 85 4.69 4.26 -5.49
CA TYR A 85 5.22 4.06 -6.84
C TYR A 85 4.77 2.71 -7.42
N GLU A 86 4.88 1.63 -6.64
CA GLU A 86 4.52 0.28 -7.05
C GLU A 86 3.01 0.15 -7.38
N ILE A 87 2.13 0.74 -6.56
CA ILE A 87 0.69 0.82 -6.84
C ILE A 87 0.46 1.55 -8.17
N GLY A 88 1.06 2.73 -8.34
CA GLY A 88 0.92 3.52 -9.56
C GLY A 88 1.40 2.79 -10.81
N PHE A 89 2.56 2.13 -10.72
CA PHE A 89 3.14 1.34 -11.79
C PHE A 89 2.24 0.16 -12.18
N MET A 90 1.74 -0.59 -11.20
CA MET A 90 0.82 -1.72 -11.44
C MET A 90 -0.50 -1.27 -12.06
N CYS A 91 -1.05 -0.15 -11.58
CA CYS A 91 -2.23 0.48 -12.16
C CYS A 91 -2.01 0.91 -13.62
N ALA A 92 -0.86 1.51 -13.93
CA ALA A 92 -0.51 1.93 -15.29
C ALA A 92 -0.35 0.76 -16.25
N LEU A 93 0.07 -0.41 -15.76
CA LEU A 93 0.12 -1.66 -16.52
C LEU A 93 -1.27 -2.32 -16.69
N GLY A 94 -2.33 -1.74 -16.15
CA GLY A 94 -3.68 -2.32 -16.18
C GLY A 94 -3.82 -3.57 -15.32
N LYS A 95 -2.95 -3.76 -14.32
CA LYS A 95 -3.03 -4.89 -13.37
C LYS A 95 -4.11 -4.61 -12.33
N ASP A 96 -4.73 -5.67 -11.82
CA ASP A 96 -5.64 -5.54 -10.68
C ASP A 96 -4.86 -5.07 -9.45
N ALA A 97 -5.51 -4.32 -8.58
CA ALA A 97 -4.87 -3.75 -7.40
C ALA A 97 -5.76 -3.91 -6.19
N PHE A 98 -5.18 -4.31 -5.07
CA PHE A 98 -5.81 -4.37 -3.77
C PHE A 98 -4.87 -3.76 -2.75
N ALA A 99 -5.41 -3.24 -1.66
CA ALA A 99 -4.58 -2.75 -0.57
C ALA A 99 -5.23 -2.96 0.78
N TYR A 100 -4.44 -2.73 1.81
CA TYR A 100 -4.91 -2.66 3.18
C TYR A 100 -4.17 -1.60 3.97
N THR A 101 -4.75 -1.17 5.08
CA THR A 101 -4.08 -0.35 6.09
C THR A 101 -4.46 -0.80 7.50
N ASN A 102 -3.48 -0.84 8.39
CA ASN A 102 -3.67 -1.11 9.80
C ASN A 102 -4.05 0.16 10.59
N ASP A 103 -4.02 1.34 9.96
CA ASP A 103 -4.57 2.58 10.54
C ASP A 103 -6.00 2.79 10.01
N PRO A 104 -7.02 2.84 10.87
CA PRO A 104 -8.42 2.97 10.46
C PRO A 104 -8.78 4.39 9.99
N ARG A 105 -7.97 5.40 10.36
CA ARG A 105 -8.24 6.82 10.11
C ARG A 105 -8.08 7.16 8.64
N PHE A 106 -8.92 8.08 8.16
CA PHE A 106 -8.81 8.66 6.83
C PHE A 106 -7.63 9.64 6.74
N TYR A 107 -7.22 9.93 5.52
CA TYR A 107 -6.02 10.73 5.24
C TYR A 107 -6.07 12.14 5.85
N ASP A 108 -7.21 12.81 5.73
CA ASP A 108 -7.46 14.15 6.28
C ASP A 108 -7.32 14.18 7.80
N VAL A 109 -7.83 13.16 8.49
CA VAL A 109 -7.71 13.03 9.94
C VAL A 109 -6.24 12.89 10.33
N ARG A 110 -5.48 12.04 9.63
CA ARG A 110 -4.04 11.87 9.93
C ARG A 110 -3.23 13.13 9.64
N ILE A 111 -3.48 13.81 8.51
CA ILE A 111 -2.81 15.08 8.20
C ILE A 111 -3.17 16.14 9.25
N SER A 112 -4.45 16.31 9.56
CA SER A 112 -4.92 17.29 10.53
C SER A 112 -4.28 17.07 11.89
N ASP A 113 -4.42 15.86 12.44
CA ASP A 113 -4.09 15.57 13.83
C ASP A 113 -2.58 15.37 14.01
N ASP A 114 -1.93 14.61 13.12
CA ASP A 114 -0.54 14.19 13.32
C ASP A 114 0.46 15.17 12.68
N TYR A 115 0.17 15.75 11.52
CA TYR A 115 1.08 16.68 10.83
C TYR A 115 0.86 18.14 11.25
N TYR A 116 -0.39 18.61 11.26
CA TYR A 116 -0.72 19.99 11.63
C TYR A 116 -1.08 20.19 13.10
N ALA A 117 -1.13 19.13 13.91
CA ALA A 117 -1.52 19.19 15.32
C ALA A 117 -2.89 19.88 15.54
N GLY A 118 -3.87 19.56 14.68
CA GLY A 118 -5.21 20.12 14.64
C GLY A 118 -5.31 21.54 14.09
N LYS A 119 -4.22 22.13 13.61
CA LYS A 119 -4.18 23.52 13.10
C LYS A 119 -4.49 23.59 11.61
N VAL A 120 -5.70 23.13 11.27
CA VAL A 120 -6.28 23.24 9.94
C VAL A 120 -7.60 24.00 10.01
N GLY A 121 -7.98 24.63 8.91
CA GLY A 121 -9.25 25.37 8.85
C GLY A 121 -9.63 25.78 7.43
N PRO A 122 -10.89 26.16 7.21
CA PRO A 122 -11.35 26.62 5.91
C PRO A 122 -10.67 27.94 5.55
N ALA A 123 -10.14 28.03 4.34
CA ALA A 123 -9.67 29.28 3.76
C ALA A 123 -10.79 30.02 3.02
N ALA A 124 -10.47 31.17 2.40
CA ALA A 124 -11.45 32.02 1.71
C ALA A 124 -12.17 31.31 0.54
N ASP A 125 -11.57 30.28 -0.04
CA ASP A 125 -12.13 29.42 -1.08
C ASP A 125 -12.95 28.23 -0.53
N GLY A 126 -13.09 28.13 0.79
CA GLY A 126 -13.79 27.04 1.48
C GLY A 126 -12.96 25.76 1.64
N MET A 127 -11.75 25.69 1.08
CA MET A 127 -10.90 24.51 1.19
C MET A 127 -10.22 24.46 2.56
N ILE A 128 -10.11 23.25 3.12
CA ILE A 128 -9.35 23.03 4.35
C ILE A 128 -7.86 23.18 4.04
N ARG A 129 -7.18 24.05 4.81
CA ARG A 129 -5.75 24.31 4.65
C ARG A 129 -5.03 24.29 6.00
N GLY A 130 -3.76 23.88 5.97
CA GLY A 130 -2.85 24.02 7.10
C GLY A 130 -2.64 25.49 7.45
N HIS A 131 -2.76 25.86 8.72
CA HIS A 131 -2.57 27.25 9.14
C HIS A 131 -1.10 27.72 9.00
N SER A 132 -0.14 26.80 9.03
CA SER A 132 1.28 27.12 8.97
C SER A 132 1.81 27.43 7.56
N ASP A 133 1.21 26.84 6.53
CA ASP A 133 1.72 26.88 5.15
C ASP A 133 0.65 27.24 4.09
N GLY A 134 -0.63 27.21 4.46
CA GLY A 134 -1.74 27.41 3.53
C GLY A 134 -1.91 26.27 2.52
N TRP A 135 -1.28 25.11 2.73
CA TRP A 135 -1.41 23.97 1.84
C TRP A 135 -2.75 23.28 2.05
N MET A 136 -3.37 22.88 0.95
CA MET A 136 -4.67 22.21 0.96
C MET A 136 -4.53 20.81 1.56
N VAL A 137 -5.50 20.45 2.40
CA VAL A 137 -5.67 19.09 2.92
C VAL A 137 -6.71 18.38 2.05
N GLU A 138 -6.34 17.25 1.46
CA GLU A 138 -7.30 16.40 0.74
C GLU A 138 -8.25 15.71 1.74
N ASP A 139 -9.56 15.97 1.62
CA ASP A 139 -10.61 15.51 2.55
C ASP A 139 -11.67 14.63 1.89
N HIS A 140 -11.24 13.74 1.00
CA HIS A 140 -12.12 12.88 0.20
C HIS A 140 -12.62 11.61 0.92
N THR A 141 -12.43 11.49 2.23
CA THR A 141 -12.79 10.28 3.00
C THR A 141 -12.10 9.03 2.42
N MET A 142 -10.83 9.19 2.03
CA MET A 142 -9.98 8.15 1.44
C MET A 142 -8.86 7.75 2.41
N VAL A 143 -8.29 6.56 2.21
CA VAL A 143 -7.24 6.03 3.09
C VAL A 143 -5.95 6.83 2.99
N ASP A 144 -5.59 7.26 1.78
CA ASP A 144 -4.43 8.11 1.54
C ASP A 144 -4.75 9.11 0.42
N ASN A 145 -3.72 9.74 -0.16
CA ASN A 145 -3.88 10.58 -1.35
C ASN A 145 -4.80 9.93 -2.39
N LEU A 146 -5.70 10.74 -2.98
CA LEU A 146 -6.77 10.28 -3.86
C LEU A 146 -6.30 9.39 -5.02
N MET A 147 -5.07 9.55 -5.47
CA MET A 147 -4.51 8.77 -6.58
C MET A 147 -4.32 7.30 -6.22
N LEU A 148 -4.09 6.98 -4.94
CA LEU A 148 -3.90 5.60 -4.47
C LEU A 148 -5.25 4.88 -4.38
N ASP A 149 -6.18 5.38 -3.57
CA ASP A 149 -7.54 4.82 -3.45
C ASP A 149 -8.23 4.79 -4.81
N GLY A 150 -8.26 5.92 -5.53
CA GLY A 150 -8.87 6.01 -6.86
C GLY A 150 -8.21 5.06 -7.86
N GLY A 151 -6.89 4.90 -7.78
CA GLY A 151 -6.16 3.97 -8.61
C GLY A 151 -6.55 2.51 -8.37
N ILE A 152 -6.76 2.13 -7.12
CA ILE A 152 -7.14 0.77 -6.72
C ILE A 152 -8.59 0.48 -7.09
N ILE A 153 -9.52 1.38 -6.75
CA ILE A 153 -10.96 1.21 -6.99
C ILE A 153 -11.27 1.19 -8.49
N ALA A 154 -10.61 2.01 -9.31
CA ALA A 154 -10.82 2.02 -10.76
C ALA A 154 -10.43 0.69 -11.45
N ARG A 155 -9.68 -0.19 -10.76
CA ARG A 155 -9.30 -1.53 -11.21
C ARG A 155 -10.21 -2.63 -10.63
N GLY A 156 -11.33 -2.26 -10.01
CA GLY A 156 -12.27 -3.19 -9.37
C GLY A 156 -11.77 -3.72 -8.02
N GLY A 157 -10.70 -3.14 -7.49
CA GLY A 157 -10.08 -3.49 -6.22
C GLY A 157 -10.79 -2.93 -4.99
N LEU A 158 -10.11 -3.06 -3.85
CA LEU A 158 -10.50 -2.39 -2.60
C LEU A 158 -9.30 -2.01 -1.75
N VAL A 159 -9.51 -1.08 -0.81
CA VAL A 159 -8.60 -0.77 0.29
C VAL A 159 -9.23 -1.24 1.61
N ALA A 160 -8.75 -2.34 2.17
CA ALA A 160 -9.21 -2.86 3.44
C ALA A 160 -8.67 -1.99 4.59
N ARG A 161 -9.50 -1.71 5.59
CA ARG A 161 -9.09 -0.95 6.77
C ARG A 161 -9.28 -1.77 8.03
N SER A 162 -8.46 -1.48 9.03
CA SER A 162 -8.63 -2.05 10.36
C SER A 162 -10.08 -1.85 10.87
N PRO A 163 -10.73 -2.91 11.39
CA PRO A 163 -12.08 -2.80 11.95
C PRO A 163 -12.09 -1.99 13.26
N ASP A 164 -13.27 -1.50 13.62
CA ASP A 164 -13.58 -0.95 14.95
C ASP A 164 -12.78 0.30 15.37
N GLY A 165 -12.16 1.01 14.41
CA GLY A 165 -11.44 2.24 14.71
C GLY A 165 -10.15 2.04 15.51
N VAL A 166 -9.62 0.82 15.55
CA VAL A 166 -8.37 0.49 16.27
C VAL A 166 -7.19 0.47 15.30
N THR A 167 -6.11 1.18 15.62
CA THR A 167 -4.82 1.02 14.93
C THR A 167 -4.17 -0.29 15.34
N LEU A 168 -3.87 -1.16 14.37
CA LEU A 168 -3.26 -2.46 14.63
C LEU A 168 -1.73 -2.40 14.51
N PRO A 169 -0.98 -3.26 15.24
CA PRO A 169 0.45 -3.39 15.06
C PRO A 169 0.83 -3.77 13.61
N TRP A 170 2.01 -3.36 13.17
CA TRP A 170 2.55 -3.69 11.84
C TRP A 170 2.64 -5.19 11.54
N SER A 171 2.83 -6.00 12.58
CA SER A 171 2.92 -7.46 12.50
C SER A 171 1.54 -8.16 12.50
N ASP A 172 0.46 -7.41 12.69
CA ASP A 172 -0.90 -7.91 12.57
C ASP A 172 -1.29 -8.04 11.09
N LEU A 173 -1.64 -9.27 10.69
CA LEU A 173 -1.96 -9.63 9.31
C LEU A 173 -3.47 -9.80 9.08
N SER A 174 -4.33 -9.46 10.03
CA SER A 174 -5.78 -9.61 9.91
C SER A 174 -6.35 -8.79 8.74
N VAL A 175 -5.93 -7.53 8.58
CA VAL A 175 -6.40 -6.67 7.49
C VAL A 175 -5.79 -7.08 6.14
N PHE A 176 -4.54 -7.53 6.14
CA PHE A 176 -3.92 -8.15 4.97
C PHE A 176 -4.74 -9.37 4.50
N GLU A 177 -5.20 -10.21 5.43
CA GLU A 177 -6.05 -11.35 5.11
C GLU A 177 -7.43 -10.94 4.60
N LEU A 178 -8.01 -9.83 5.09
CA LEU A 178 -9.24 -9.26 4.51
C LEU A 178 -9.05 -8.86 3.04
N ALA A 179 -7.92 -8.21 2.71
CA ALA A 179 -7.59 -7.88 1.32
C ALA A 179 -7.37 -9.13 0.45
N LEU A 180 -6.74 -10.19 0.98
CA LEU A 180 -6.61 -11.47 0.27
C LEU A 180 -7.97 -12.12 -0.01
N LYS A 181 -8.88 -12.14 0.98
CA LYS A 181 -10.25 -12.64 0.79
C LYS A 181 -10.98 -11.88 -0.31
N ALA A 182 -10.83 -10.57 -0.35
CA ALA A 182 -11.41 -9.73 -1.37
C ALA A 182 -10.87 -10.03 -2.77
N ALA A 183 -9.54 -10.15 -2.90
CA ALA A 183 -8.91 -10.53 -4.16
C ALA A 183 -9.37 -11.91 -4.63
N ARG A 184 -9.51 -12.88 -3.72
CA ARG A 184 -10.02 -14.22 -4.05
C ARG A 184 -11.45 -14.16 -4.58
N ALA A 185 -12.33 -13.46 -3.88
CA ALA A 185 -13.72 -13.28 -4.28
C ALA A 185 -13.86 -12.53 -5.62
N PHE A 186 -12.97 -11.57 -5.91
CA PHE A 186 -12.92 -10.89 -7.20
C PHE A 186 -12.63 -11.87 -8.35
N TYR A 187 -11.60 -12.71 -8.21
CA TYR A 187 -11.24 -13.67 -9.26
C TYR A 187 -12.22 -14.84 -9.39
N ASP A 188 -12.89 -15.23 -8.31
CA ASP A 188 -13.92 -16.29 -8.37
C ASP A 188 -15.15 -15.84 -9.17
N LYS A 189 -15.49 -14.54 -9.17
CA LYS A 189 -16.60 -13.99 -9.96
C LYS A 189 -16.27 -13.82 -11.44
N ALA A 190 -14.99 -13.72 -11.78
CA ALA A 190 -14.50 -13.54 -13.14
C ALA A 190 -14.24 -14.87 -13.88
N SER A 191 -14.39 -15.99 -13.18
CA SER A 191 -14.19 -17.36 -13.68
C SER A 191 -15.52 -17.97 -14.13
#